data_AF-A0A9D6KCR1-F1
#
_entry.id   AF-A0A9D6KCR1-F1
#
_cell.length_a   1.000
_cell.length_b   1.000
_cell.length_c   1.000
_cell.angle_alpha   90.00
_cell.angle_beta   90.00
_cell.angle_gamma   90.00
#
_symmetry.space_group_name_H-M   'P 1'
#
loop_
_entity.id
_entity.type
_entity.pdbx_description
1 polymer ?
#
loop_
_entity_poly.entity_id
_entity_poly.type
_entity_poly.pdbx_seq_one_letter_code
_entity_poly.pdbx_strand_id
1 'polypeptide(L)' 'MVLDPQLDEHGQTGLKVTSVLRLHKLATIHVAAVRRRLGRLSARSMDQARAKLRSLVGV' A
#
# COMPACT_ATOMS: atom_id res chain seq x y z
N MET A 1 -1.45 8.26 0.61
CA MET A 1 -0.01 8.09 0.96
C MET A 1 0.72 7.89 -0.34
N VAL A 2 1.76 8.68 -0.60
CA VAL A 2 2.56 8.57 -1.83
C VAL A 2 3.64 7.52 -1.61
N LEU A 3 3.81 6.63 -2.59
CA LEU A 3 4.84 5.60 -2.66
C LEU A 3 5.78 5.99 -3.80
N ASP A 4 6.94 6.51 -3.46
CA ASP A 4 7.95 6.94 -4.43
C ASP A 4 9.09 5.92 -4.51
N PRO A 5 9.21 5.14 -5.60
CA PRO A 5 10.26 4.12 -5.74
C PRO A 5 11.70 4.64 -5.65
N GLN A 6 11.92 5.95 -5.82
CA GLN A 6 13.25 6.56 -5.68
C GLN A 6 13.67 6.73 -4.21
N LEU A 7 12.73 6.60 -3.27
CA LEU A 7 13.01 6.62 -1.83
C LEU A 7 13.30 5.21 -1.32
N ASP A 8 14.36 5.05 -0.52
CA ASP A 8 14.77 3.76 0.05
C ASP A 8 13.64 3.03 0.79
N GLU A 9 12.79 3.77 1.49
CA GLU A 9 11.63 3.23 2.22
C GLU A 9 10.58 2.56 1.32
N HIS A 10 10.58 2.89 0.03
CA HIS A 10 9.61 2.42 -0.97
C HIS A 10 10.26 1.59 -2.10
N GLY A 11 11.58 1.48 -2.15
CA GLY A 11 12.28 0.68 -3.17
C GLY A 11 11.87 -0.79 -3.20
N GLN A 12 11.42 -1.33 -2.05
CA GLN A 12 10.95 -2.72 -1.93
C GLN A 12 9.49 -2.93 -2.39
N THR A 13 8.78 -1.87 -2.81
CA THR A 13 7.38 -1.98 -3.27
C THR A 13 7.25 -2.70 -4.61
N GLY A 14 8.31 -2.71 -5.42
CA GLY A 14 8.28 -3.23 -6.79
C GLY A 14 7.45 -2.37 -7.76
N LEU A 15 7.06 -1.16 -7.35
CA LEU A 15 6.39 -0.19 -8.20
C LEU A 15 7.43 0.52 -9.07
N LYS A 16 7.12 0.69 -10.36
CA LYS A 16 8.03 1.34 -11.33
C LYS A 16 7.94 2.86 -11.31
N VAL A 17 6.83 3.39 -10.82
CA VAL A 17 6.49 4.81 -10.84
C VAL A 17 5.93 5.24 -9.49
N THR A 18 6.08 6.53 -9.19
CA THR A 18 5.44 7.16 -8.05
C THR A 18 3.94 6.90 -8.07
N SER A 19 3.43 6.34 -6.99
CA SER A 19 2.06 5.82 -6.89
C SER A 19 1.39 6.30 -5.61
N VAL A 20 0.07 6.16 -5.51
CA VAL A 20 -0.68 6.56 -4.30
C VAL A 20 -1.51 5.41 -3.78
N LEU A 21 -1.37 5.12 -2.48
CA LEU A 21 -2.28 4.22 -1.76
C LEU A 21 -3.60 4.96 -1.46
N ARG A 22 -4.69 4.51 -2.12
CA ARG A 22 -6.05 5.04 -1.98
C ARG A 22 -6.85 4.25 -0.96
N LEU A 23 -6.76 4.64 0.31
CA LEU A 23 -7.42 3.93 1.41
C LEU A 23 -8.96 3.99 1.36
N HIS A 24 -9.53 5.02 0.74
CA HIS A 24 -10.99 5.14 0.54
C HIS A 24 -11.53 4.21 -0.57
N LYS A 25 -10.66 3.53 -1.33
CA LYS A 25 -11.03 2.52 -2.33
C LYS A 25 -10.74 1.12 -1.79
N LEU A 26 -11.38 0.76 -0.68
CA LEU A 26 -11.29 -0.56 -0.08
C LEU A 26 -12.19 -1.55 -0.85
N ALA A 27 -11.68 -2.74 -1.15
CA ALA A 27 -12.43 -3.78 -1.85
C ALA A 27 -12.06 -5.17 -1.32
N THR A 28 -13.06 -6.03 -1.24
CA THR A 28 -12.87 -7.48 -1.04
C THR A 28 -12.69 -8.11 -2.43
N ILE A 29 -11.59 -8.84 -2.63
CA ILE A 29 -11.29 -9.52 -3.89
C ILE A 29 -11.12 -11.02 -3.66
N HIS A 30 -11.49 -11.83 -4.64
CA HIS A 30 -11.23 -13.28 -4.61
C HIS A 30 -9.74 -13.55 -4.81
N VAL A 31 -9.17 -14.51 -4.07
CA VAL A 31 -7.73 -14.81 -4.13
C VAL A 31 -7.24 -15.17 -5.53
N ALA A 32 -8.06 -15.86 -6.33
CA ALA A 32 -7.72 -16.22 -7.71
C ALA A 32 -7.59 -15.00 -8.66
N ALA A 33 -8.08 -13.82 -8.27
CA ALA A 33 -7.87 -12.58 -9.03
C ALA A 33 -6.44 -12.03 -8.86
N VAL A 34 -5.70 -12.46 -7.83
CA VAL A 34 -4.32 -12.02 -7.58
C VAL A 34 -3.36 -12.82 -8.47
N ARG A 35 -2.83 -12.16 -9.50
CA ARG A 35 -1.95 -12.81 -10.50
C ARG A 35 -0.49 -12.93 -10.06
N ARG A 36 0.01 -11.99 -9.26
CA ARG A 36 1.40 -11.95 -8.81
C ARG A 36 1.61 -11.05 -7.60
N ARG A 37 2.70 -11.29 -6.88
CA ARG A 37 3.24 -10.38 -5.85
C ARG A 37 4.21 -9.40 -6.51
N LEU A 38 4.10 -8.11 -6.19
CA LEU A 38 5.01 -7.08 -6.70
C LEU A 38 6.19 -6.80 -5.76
N GLY A 39 5.93 -6.79 -4.46
CA GLY A 39 6.91 -6.40 -3.46
C GLY A 39 6.28 -6.35 -2.07
N ARG A 40 6.78 -5.44 -1.23
CA ARG A 40 6.27 -5.18 0.11
C ARG A 40 6.41 -3.71 0.49
N LEU A 41 5.54 -3.25 1.37
CA LEU A 41 5.70 -1.97 2.06
C LEU A 41 6.70 -2.14 3.20
N SER A 42 7.42 -1.07 3.54
CA SER A 42 8.18 -1.01 4.79
C SER A 42 7.25 -1.09 6.00
N ALA A 43 7.80 -1.47 7.17
CA ALA A 43 7.03 -1.49 8.42
C ALA A 43 6.40 -0.11 8.72
N ARG A 44 7.20 0.96 8.56
CA ARG A 44 6.75 2.34 8.76
C ARG A 44 5.58 2.73 7.84
N SER A 45 5.68 2.43 6.54
CA SER A 45 4.61 2.75 5.58
C SER A 45 3.35 1.92 5.86
N MET A 46 3.52 0.67 6.31
CA MET A 46 2.40 -0.18 6.72
C MET A 46 1.69 0.36 7.97
N ASP A 47 2.44 0.81 8.98
CA ASP A 47 1.87 1.40 10.20
C ASP A 47 1.13 2.70 9.89
N GLN A 48 1.67 3.54 9.00
CA GLN A 48 0.99 4.74 8.55
C GLN A 48 -0.31 4.41 7.79
N ALA A 49 -0.28 3.39 6.93
CA ALA A 49 -1.47 2.93 6.22
C ALA A 49 -2.53 2.41 7.20
N ARG A 50 -2.12 1.63 8.21
CA ARG A 50 -3.02 1.09 9.25
C ARG A 50 -3.64 2.20 10.09
N ALA A 51 -2.85 3.18 10.54
CA ALA A 51 -3.36 4.33 11.30
C ALA A 51 -4.38 5.14 10.50
N LYS A 52 -4.10 5.42 9.22
CA LYS A 52 -5.02 6.14 8.34
C LYS A 52 -6.27 5.33 8.01
N LEU A 53 -6.14 4.02 7.81
CA LEU A 53 -7.28 3.16 7.55
C LEU A 53 -8.23 3.14 8.76
N ARG A 54 -7.70 2.96 9.97
CA ARG A 54 -8.46 3.06 11.24
C ARG A 54 -9.27 4.34 11.35
N SER A 55 -8.63 5.48 11.07
CA SER A 55 -9.32 6.78 11.03
C SER A 55 -10.44 6.86 9.99
N LEU A 56 -10.35 6.14 8.86
CA LEU A 56 -11.38 6.16 7.80
C LEU A 56 -12.54 5.21 8.10
N VAL A 57 -12.26 4.08 8.76
CA VAL A 57 -13.27 3.04 9.05
C VAL A 57 -13.85 3.12 10.48
N GLY A 58 -13.34 4.03 11.31
CA GLY A 58 -13.89 4.30 12.65
C GLY A 58 -13.56 3.23 13.69
N VAL A 59 -12.39 2.58 13.59
CA VAL A 59 -11.94 1.49 14.46
C VAL A 59 -10.53 1.73 14.98
#